data_AF-A0A971QCU4-F1
#
_entry.id   AF-A0A971QCU4-F1
#
_cell.length_a   1.000
_cell.length_b   1.000
_cell.length_c   1.000
_cell.angle_alpha   90.00
_cell.angle_beta   90.00
_cell.angle_gamma   90.00
#
_symmetry.space_group_name_H-M   'P 1'
#
loop_
_entity.id
_entity.type
_entity.pdbx_description
1 polymer ?
#
loop_
_entity_poly.entity_id
_entity_poly.type
_entity_poly.pdbx_seq_one_letter_code
_entity_poly.pdbx_strand_id
1 'polypeptide(L)'
;MRRWPLWSWCVLGMWFLTPLPVMAEETEVVPAASAQENDTESVSDASREGRSGRSEVRGRSGPWRERREDPDRPEGRAAEGRPFGGGRGPGFGGEPREESFDFLTAEEREELLAFAQEHFPEVHKRLSTASPSERRRFFHQVGWRMLRLLRLQRHDPELADKLIAEQKIEMALMELRRDYLDFPSEAARNTVKAKIRQLMETRFDLRQARLELEIRELERRVVAARERLAKQEESKSQILDLEIDRFIDEVEGRSTWDLPPDSDSPLPGGPPPGGPGPLDLPGRPGRSSD
;
A
#
# COMPACT_ATOMS: atom_id res chain seq x y z
N MET A 1 -28.82 -4.22 33.82
CA MET A 1 -28.64 -4.05 32.36
C MET A 1 -27.95 -2.72 32.10
N ARG A 2 -26.61 -2.72 32.00
CA ARG A 2 -25.81 -1.49 31.95
C ARG A 2 -25.49 -1.12 30.49
N ARG A 3 -25.85 0.10 30.11
CA ARG A 3 -25.47 0.75 28.85
C ARG A 3 -23.95 0.99 28.87
N TRP A 4 -23.22 0.48 27.89
CA TRP A 4 -21.80 0.78 27.70
C TRP A 4 -21.65 1.94 26.70
N PRO A 5 -20.92 3.01 27.06
CA PRO A 5 -20.76 4.18 26.20
C PRO A 5 -19.70 3.95 25.13
N LEU A 6 -19.84 4.73 24.06
CA LEU A 6 -18.95 4.91 22.92
C LEU A 6 -17.46 4.95 23.33
N TRP A 7 -16.68 3.98 22.88
CA TRP A 7 -15.23 4.10 22.85
C TRP A 7 -14.81 4.51 21.45
N SER A 8 -14.04 5.60 21.42
CA SER A 8 -13.38 6.18 20.25
C SER A 8 -12.46 5.15 19.59
N TRP A 9 -12.79 4.73 18.37
CA TRP A 9 -11.94 3.92 17.51
C TRP A 9 -10.97 4.83 16.74
N CYS A 10 -9.95 5.33 17.43
CA CYS A 10 -8.79 5.97 16.80
C CYS A 10 -7.53 5.60 17.57
N VAL A 11 -7.03 4.37 17.38
CA VAL A 11 -5.61 4.09 17.57
C VAL A 11 -5.07 3.67 16.21
N LEU A 12 -4.76 4.68 15.40
CA LEU A 12 -3.83 4.53 14.30
C LEU A 12 -2.52 3.96 14.87
N GLY A 13 -2.06 2.86 14.28
CA GLY A 13 -0.80 2.22 14.64
C GLY A 13 0.36 3.18 14.45
N MET A 14 0.90 3.67 15.56
CA MET A 14 2.26 4.19 15.62
C MET A 14 3.19 2.97 15.64
N TRP A 15 3.49 2.47 14.44
CA TRP A 15 4.48 1.40 14.25
C TRP A 15 5.85 1.95 14.66
N PHE A 16 6.38 1.44 15.77
CA PHE A 16 7.80 1.55 16.06
C PHE A 16 8.56 0.81 14.94
N LEU A 17 9.20 1.56 14.04
CA LEU A 17 10.37 1.07 13.31
C LEU A 17 11.44 0.79 14.38
N THR A 18 11.52 -0.45 14.84
CA THR A 18 12.77 -0.94 15.40
C THR A 18 13.66 -1.29 14.20
N PRO A 19 14.87 -0.74 14.10
CA PRO A 19 15.82 -1.20 13.09
C PRO A 19 16.14 -2.67 13.40
N LEU A 20 15.75 -3.57 12.51
CA LEU A 20 16.23 -4.95 12.52
C LEU A 20 17.76 -4.90 12.33
N PRO A 21 18.55 -5.58 13.17
CA PRO A 21 19.96 -5.77 12.88
C PRO A 21 20.07 -6.59 11.60
N VAL A 22 20.73 -6.02 10.59
CA VAL A 22 21.22 -6.75 9.42
C VAL A 22 22.17 -7.82 9.95
N MET A 23 21.71 -9.07 9.98
CA MET A 23 22.59 -10.21 10.18
C MET A 23 23.33 -10.43 8.86
N ALA A 24 24.62 -10.10 8.87
CA ALA A 24 25.52 -10.42 7.78
C ALA A 24 25.64 -11.95 7.70
N GLU A 25 25.14 -12.50 6.60
CA GLU A 25 25.29 -13.88 6.21
C GLU A 25 26.63 -14.00 5.46
N GLU A 26 27.70 -14.29 6.19
CA GLU A 26 28.91 -14.85 5.63
C GLU A 26 29.19 -16.13 6.39
N THR A 27 29.12 -17.28 5.70
CA THR A 27 30.18 -18.31 5.74
C THR A 27 29.81 -19.45 4.81
N GLU A 28 30.48 -19.47 3.67
CA GLU A 28 30.65 -20.63 2.83
C GLU A 28 32.05 -21.23 3.09
N VAL A 29 32.10 -22.58 3.18
CA VAL A 29 33.26 -23.51 3.05
C VAL A 29 34.33 -23.47 4.17
N VAL A 30 34.83 -24.55 4.80
CA VAL A 30 35.37 -25.85 4.34
C VAL A 30 35.50 -26.81 5.56
N PRO A 31 35.42 -28.15 5.40
CA PRO A 31 35.74 -29.14 6.44
C PRO A 31 37.21 -29.60 6.37
N ALA A 32 37.94 -29.61 7.49
CA ALA A 32 39.08 -30.51 7.72
C ALA A 32 39.53 -30.50 9.18
N ALA A 33 39.89 -31.69 9.64
CA ALA A 33 40.34 -32.05 10.98
C ALA A 33 41.50 -31.21 11.53
N SER A 34 41.49 -30.96 12.84
CA SER A 34 42.60 -31.29 13.74
C SER A 34 42.20 -31.03 15.19
N ALA A 35 42.55 -32.01 16.02
CA ALA A 35 42.46 -31.93 17.47
C ALA A 35 43.47 -30.90 18.00
N GLN A 36 43.04 -30.06 18.93
CA GLN A 36 43.92 -29.49 19.93
C GLN A 36 43.10 -29.06 21.15
N GLU A 37 43.25 -29.84 22.23
CA GLU A 37 43.13 -29.35 23.60
C GLU A 37 43.99 -28.08 23.75
N ASN A 38 43.45 -27.07 24.43
CA ASN A 38 44.21 -26.22 25.35
C ASN A 38 43.24 -25.34 26.15
N ASP A 39 43.25 -25.59 27.45
CA ASP A 39 43.41 -24.62 28.53
C ASP A 39 42.40 -23.48 28.70
N THR A 40 41.63 -23.70 29.76
CA THR A 40 41.24 -22.74 30.81
C THR A 40 42.05 -21.44 30.86
N GLU A 41 41.38 -20.31 30.67
CA GLU A 41 41.72 -19.08 31.37
C GLU A 41 40.48 -18.42 31.97
N SER A 42 40.50 -18.35 33.29
CA SER A 42 39.56 -17.62 34.11
C SER A 42 39.86 -16.12 34.02
N VAL A 43 38.87 -15.29 33.71
CA VAL A 43 38.95 -13.85 33.93
C VAL A 43 37.72 -13.38 34.70
N SER A 44 37.95 -13.28 36.00
CA SER A 44 37.43 -12.29 36.95
C SER A 44 36.28 -11.37 36.50
N ASP A 45 35.14 -11.56 37.16
CA ASP A 45 34.64 -10.66 38.20
C ASP A 45 35.10 -9.18 38.11
N ALA A 46 34.20 -8.33 37.61
CA ALA A 46 34.26 -6.90 37.83
C ALA A 46 32.83 -6.36 38.03
N SER A 47 32.47 -6.25 39.30
CA SER A 47 31.51 -5.32 39.87
C SER A 47 31.32 -4.08 39.00
N ARG A 48 30.10 -3.85 38.54
CA ARG A 48 29.63 -2.51 38.17
C ARG A 48 28.34 -2.19 38.90
N GLU A 49 28.55 -1.81 40.15
CA GLU A 49 27.61 -1.05 40.95
C GLU A 49 27.17 0.23 40.23
N GLY A 50 25.91 0.61 40.46
CA GLY A 50 25.53 2.00 40.63
C GLY A 50 25.52 2.89 39.39
N ARG A 51 24.39 2.90 38.67
CA ARG A 51 23.95 4.15 38.02
C ARG A 51 22.45 4.37 38.16
N SER A 52 22.07 4.71 39.39
CA SER A 52 20.89 5.54 39.66
C SER A 52 21.09 6.93 39.02
N GLY A 53 20.52 7.14 37.85
CA GLY A 53 20.26 8.46 37.27
C GLY A 53 18.83 8.46 36.76
N ARG A 54 17.88 9.03 37.51
CA ARG A 54 17.36 10.39 37.28
C ARG A 54 16.74 10.46 35.87
N SER A 55 15.45 10.16 35.73
CA SER A 55 14.37 11.16 35.82
C SER A 55 14.64 12.39 34.95
N GLU A 56 13.67 12.70 34.08
CA GLU A 56 13.66 13.80 33.09
C GLU A 56 14.46 13.40 31.84
N VAL A 57 13.82 13.09 30.72
CA VAL A 57 13.30 14.10 29.79
C VAL A 57 12.00 13.60 29.15
N ARG A 58 10.88 14.23 29.52
CA ARG A 58 9.70 14.29 28.65
C ARG A 58 10.11 15.12 27.42
N GLY A 59 10.52 14.45 26.36
CA GLY A 59 10.74 15.01 25.02
C GLY A 59 9.42 15.46 24.42
N ARG A 60 8.93 16.57 24.93
CA ARG A 60 7.80 17.35 24.43
C ARG A 60 8.28 18.07 23.17
N SER A 61 7.56 17.88 22.07
CA SER A 61 7.68 18.67 20.84
C SER A 61 9.11 18.86 20.32
N GLY A 62 9.56 17.94 19.46
CA GLY A 62 10.58 18.31 18.49
C GLY A 62 10.13 19.58 17.75
N PRO A 63 11.03 20.56 17.55
CA PRO A 63 10.70 21.75 16.79
C PRO A 63 10.25 21.29 15.41
N TRP A 64 9.05 21.73 15.03
CA TRP A 64 8.64 21.80 13.65
C TRP A 64 9.84 22.24 12.85
N ARG A 65 10.32 21.34 11.99
CA ARG A 65 11.44 21.58 11.09
C ARG A 65 11.29 23.00 10.58
N GLU A 66 12.29 23.84 10.86
CA GLU A 66 12.53 25.05 10.08
C GLU A 66 12.35 24.64 8.64
N ARG A 67 11.25 25.12 8.07
CA ARG A 67 10.99 25.15 6.65
C ARG A 67 12.15 25.96 6.10
N ARG A 68 13.25 25.28 5.77
CA ARG A 68 14.37 25.85 5.03
C ARG A 68 13.76 26.44 3.78
N GLU A 69 13.67 27.76 3.78
CA GLU A 69 13.34 28.55 2.63
C GLU A 69 14.41 28.21 1.60
N ASP A 70 13.96 27.58 0.52
CA ASP A 70 14.77 27.23 -0.62
C ASP A 70 15.16 28.53 -1.33
N PRO A 71 16.43 28.97 -1.28
CA PRO A 71 16.85 30.27 -1.81
C PRO A 71 16.80 30.32 -3.35
N ASP A 72 16.59 29.18 -4.01
CA ASP A 72 16.47 29.08 -5.47
C ASP A 72 15.01 28.99 -5.95
N ARG A 73 14.04 29.26 -5.08
CA ARG A 73 12.64 29.36 -5.52
C ARG A 73 12.49 30.65 -6.35
N PRO A 74 12.21 30.56 -7.66
CA PRO A 74 12.18 31.73 -8.53
C PRO A 74 11.15 32.75 -8.03
N GLU A 75 11.66 33.90 -7.60
CA GLU A 75 10.91 35.12 -7.28
C GLU A 75 10.24 35.63 -8.57
N GLY A 76 9.12 35.03 -8.97
CA GLY A 76 8.58 35.27 -10.31
C GLY A 76 7.09 35.11 -10.48
N ARG A 77 6.32 35.04 -9.40
CA ARG A 77 4.87 35.22 -9.51
C ARG A 77 4.33 35.91 -8.28
N ALA A 78 4.24 37.23 -8.39
CA ALA A 78 3.45 38.08 -7.52
C ALA A 78 2.10 37.39 -7.24
N ALA A 79 1.96 36.96 -6.00
CA ALA A 79 0.72 36.49 -5.43
C ALA A 79 -0.19 37.72 -5.24
N GLU A 80 -0.75 38.21 -6.34
CA GLU A 80 -1.92 39.08 -6.27
C GLU A 80 -3.09 38.26 -5.71
N GLY A 81 -3.42 38.55 -4.45
CA GLY A 81 -4.79 38.46 -3.95
C GLY A 81 -5.38 37.05 -3.82
N ARG A 82 -4.77 36.15 -3.04
CA ARG A 82 -5.61 35.19 -2.30
C ARG A 82 -5.99 35.82 -0.97
N PRO A 83 -7.20 36.38 -0.83
CA PRO A 83 -7.65 36.91 0.43
C PRO A 83 -7.66 35.77 1.43
N PHE A 84 -6.80 35.86 2.44
CA PHE A 84 -6.88 35.09 3.68
C PHE A 84 -8.09 35.61 4.48
N GLY A 85 -9.27 35.58 3.86
CA GLY A 85 -10.54 35.83 4.50
C GLY A 85 -10.93 34.57 5.24
N GLY A 86 -10.92 34.66 6.57
CA GLY A 86 -11.51 33.69 7.49
C GLY A 86 -13.03 33.59 7.33
N GLY A 87 -13.50 33.31 6.12
CA GLY A 87 -14.83 32.86 5.84
C GLY A 87 -14.99 31.47 6.43
N ARG A 88 -15.39 31.40 7.70
CA ARG A 88 -16.44 30.46 8.09
C ARG A 88 -17.61 30.75 7.14
N GLY A 89 -17.57 30.11 5.97
CA GLY A 89 -18.58 30.24 4.95
C GLY A 89 -19.95 30.02 5.58
N PRO A 90 -20.91 30.90 5.33
CA PRO A 90 -22.24 30.76 5.90
C PRO A 90 -22.83 29.44 5.43
N GLY A 91 -23.18 28.59 6.39
CA GLY A 91 -24.14 27.52 6.21
C GLY A 91 -23.84 26.56 5.07
N PHE A 92 -22.94 25.60 5.33
CA PHE A 92 -23.24 24.19 5.00
C PHE A 92 -24.43 23.71 5.87
N GLY A 93 -25.55 24.44 5.76
CA GLY A 93 -26.89 24.04 6.13
C GLY A 93 -27.61 23.48 4.91
N GLY A 94 -26.85 22.94 3.94
CA GLY A 94 -27.40 21.83 3.17
C GLY A 94 -27.78 20.81 4.22
N GLU A 95 -29.08 20.46 4.28
CA GLU A 95 -29.54 19.27 4.98
C GLU A 95 -28.45 18.23 4.88
N PRO A 96 -27.98 17.63 6.00
CA PRO A 96 -26.85 16.72 6.00
C PRO A 96 -27.11 15.83 4.83
N ARG A 97 -26.35 16.07 3.74
CA ARG A 97 -26.69 15.48 2.45
C ARG A 97 -26.77 14.04 2.87
N GLU A 98 -27.92 13.41 2.68
CA GLU A 98 -27.97 11.98 2.74
C GLU A 98 -27.08 11.60 1.57
N GLU A 99 -25.76 11.72 1.78
CA GLU A 99 -24.68 11.08 1.10
C GLU A 99 -25.14 9.65 1.31
N SER A 100 -25.87 9.23 0.29
CA SER A 100 -26.34 7.91 0.08
C SER A 100 -25.06 7.10 0.17
N PHE A 101 -24.81 6.59 1.36
CA PHE A 101 -23.78 5.59 1.59
C PHE A 101 -24.21 4.25 0.97
N ASP A 102 -25.17 4.30 0.05
CA ASP A 102 -25.31 3.44 -1.12
C ASP A 102 -24.15 3.66 -2.11
N PHE A 103 -22.91 3.75 -1.61
CA PHE A 103 -21.73 3.58 -2.47
C PHE A 103 -21.62 2.14 -2.97
N LEU A 104 -22.37 1.22 -2.35
CA LEU A 104 -22.53 -0.15 -2.80
C LEU A 104 -23.88 -0.30 -3.50
N THR A 105 -23.82 -0.91 -4.66
CA THR A 105 -24.99 -1.45 -5.34
C THR A 105 -25.68 -2.51 -4.46
N ALA A 106 -26.94 -2.84 -4.76
CA ALA A 106 -27.62 -3.92 -4.06
C ALA A 106 -26.86 -5.26 -4.20
N GLU A 107 -26.31 -5.50 -5.39
CA GLU A 107 -25.53 -6.70 -5.72
C GLU A 107 -24.24 -6.78 -4.90
N GLU A 108 -23.42 -5.72 -4.88
CA GLU A 108 -22.19 -5.70 -4.07
C GLU A 108 -22.47 -5.91 -2.57
N ARG A 109 -23.63 -5.45 -2.06
CA ARG A 109 -24.03 -5.69 -0.67
C ARG A 109 -24.36 -7.15 -0.41
N GLU A 110 -25.05 -7.82 -1.32
CA GLU A 110 -25.37 -9.24 -1.21
C GLU A 110 -24.10 -10.09 -1.28
N GLU A 111 -23.20 -9.78 -2.22
CA GLU A 111 -21.89 -10.44 -2.32
C GLU A 111 -21.05 -10.25 -1.07
N LEU A 112 -21.01 -9.03 -0.52
CA LEU A 112 -20.29 -8.73 0.71
C LEU A 112 -20.86 -9.47 1.91
N LEU A 113 -22.19 -9.65 1.98
CA LEU A 113 -22.85 -10.44 3.02
C LEU A 113 -22.56 -11.93 2.89
N ALA A 114 -22.57 -12.48 1.67
CA ALA A 114 -22.18 -13.86 1.40
C ALA A 114 -20.71 -14.10 1.78
N PHE A 115 -19.82 -13.20 1.37
CA PHE A 115 -18.40 -13.23 1.75
C PHE A 115 -18.20 -13.14 3.26
N ALA A 116 -18.97 -12.28 3.94
CA ALA A 116 -18.97 -12.21 5.39
C ALA A 116 -19.44 -13.51 6.02
N GLN A 117 -20.46 -14.16 5.47
CA GLN A 117 -21.00 -15.42 5.99
C GLN A 117 -19.97 -16.55 5.90
N GLU A 118 -19.25 -16.63 4.78
CA GLU A 118 -18.24 -17.65 4.52
C GLU A 118 -17.00 -17.47 5.39
N HIS A 119 -16.42 -16.28 5.42
CA HIS A 119 -15.13 -16.07 6.09
C HIS A 119 -15.23 -15.52 7.51
N PHE A 120 -16.31 -14.81 7.84
CA PHE A 120 -16.47 -14.08 9.11
C PHE A 120 -17.89 -14.25 9.69
N PRO A 121 -18.29 -15.47 10.10
CA PRO A 121 -19.67 -15.79 10.46
C PRO A 121 -20.21 -14.91 11.60
N GLU A 122 -19.35 -14.49 12.54
CA GLU A 122 -19.72 -13.59 13.63
C GLU A 122 -20.04 -12.17 13.14
N VAL A 123 -19.28 -11.69 12.15
CA VAL A 123 -19.55 -10.41 11.47
C VAL A 123 -20.86 -10.49 10.72
N HIS A 124 -21.10 -11.57 9.98
CA HIS A 124 -22.37 -11.80 9.30
C HIS A 124 -23.55 -11.81 10.27
N LYS A 125 -23.45 -12.56 11.38
CA LYS A 125 -24.47 -12.60 12.44
C LYS A 125 -24.73 -11.22 13.04
N ARG A 126 -23.69 -10.42 13.25
CA ARG A 126 -23.83 -9.04 13.74
C ARG A 126 -24.49 -8.13 12.72
N LEU A 127 -24.14 -8.26 11.44
CA LEU A 127 -24.75 -7.50 10.35
C LEU A 127 -26.22 -7.84 10.12
N SER A 128 -26.58 -9.12 10.23
CA SER A 128 -27.97 -9.57 10.03
C SER A 128 -28.90 -9.13 11.14
N THR A 129 -28.40 -9.06 12.38
CA THR A 129 -29.17 -8.62 13.56
C THR A 129 -29.14 -7.11 13.79
N ALA A 130 -28.17 -6.39 13.23
CA ALA A 130 -28.03 -4.95 13.39
C ALA A 130 -29.18 -4.18 12.72
N SER A 131 -29.61 -3.11 13.39
CA SER A 131 -30.53 -2.12 12.81
C SER A 131 -29.91 -1.43 11.58
N PRO A 132 -30.71 -0.86 10.66
CA PRO A 132 -30.18 -0.23 9.44
C PRO A 132 -29.11 0.85 9.69
N SER A 133 -29.26 1.63 10.76
CA SER A 133 -28.30 2.68 11.14
C SER A 133 -26.98 2.13 11.69
N GLU A 134 -27.04 1.05 12.48
CA GLU A 134 -25.86 0.33 12.97
C GLU A 134 -25.13 -0.38 11.84
N ARG A 135 -25.88 -0.98 10.91
CA ARG A 135 -25.34 -1.64 9.72
C ARG A 135 -24.59 -0.64 8.84
N ARG A 136 -25.13 0.56 8.62
CA ARG A 136 -24.46 1.67 7.92
C ARG A 136 -23.15 2.05 8.60
N ARG A 137 -23.16 2.25 9.92
CA ARG A 137 -21.93 2.53 10.70
C ARG A 137 -20.91 1.41 10.58
N PHE A 138 -21.36 0.16 10.60
CA PHE A 138 -20.49 -1.00 10.44
C PHE A 138 -19.84 -1.02 9.06
N PHE A 139 -20.60 -0.79 7.99
CA PHE A 139 -20.05 -0.72 6.63
C PHE A 139 -19.00 0.40 6.48
N HIS A 140 -19.14 1.53 7.18
CA HIS A 140 -18.08 2.54 7.21
C HIS A 140 -16.80 2.08 7.88
N GLN A 141 -16.91 1.33 8.96
CA GLN A 141 -15.75 0.93 9.76
C GLN A 141 -15.04 -0.28 9.16
N VAL A 142 -15.82 -1.27 8.71
CA VAL A 142 -15.31 -2.60 8.33
C VAL A 142 -15.59 -2.90 6.86
N GLY A 143 -16.67 -2.37 6.29
CA GLY A 143 -17.08 -2.65 4.91
C GLY A 143 -16.00 -2.33 3.88
N TRP A 144 -15.34 -1.18 3.98
CA TRP A 144 -14.22 -0.82 3.07
C TRP A 144 -13.08 -1.84 3.07
N ARG A 145 -12.76 -2.41 4.23
CA ARG A 145 -11.73 -3.45 4.32
C ARG A 145 -12.19 -4.76 3.70
N MET A 146 -13.44 -5.15 3.97
CA MET A 146 -14.00 -6.39 3.41
C MET A 146 -14.20 -6.32 1.90
N LEU A 147 -14.63 -5.18 1.35
CA LEU A 147 -14.72 -4.97 -0.09
C LEU A 147 -13.36 -5.06 -0.77
N ARG A 148 -12.31 -4.53 -0.13
CA ARG A 148 -10.95 -4.69 -0.62
C ARG A 148 -10.56 -6.17 -0.68
N LEU A 149 -10.92 -6.98 0.32
CA LEU A 149 -10.67 -8.42 0.31
C LEU A 149 -11.48 -9.14 -0.77
N LEU A 150 -12.76 -8.80 -0.92
CA LEU A 150 -13.63 -9.38 -1.95
C LEU A 150 -13.08 -9.13 -3.35
N ARG A 151 -12.69 -7.88 -3.66
CA ARG A 151 -12.05 -7.54 -4.93
C ARG A 151 -10.72 -8.26 -5.10
N LEU A 152 -9.94 -8.38 -4.03
CA LEU A 152 -8.67 -9.09 -4.09
C LEU A 152 -8.87 -10.59 -4.36
N GLN A 153 -9.88 -11.23 -3.77
CA GLN A 153 -10.20 -12.64 -4.00
C GLN A 153 -10.45 -12.95 -5.49
N ARG A 154 -11.00 -11.98 -6.24
CA ARG A 154 -11.25 -12.11 -7.69
C ARG A 154 -9.97 -12.05 -8.53
N HIS A 155 -8.98 -11.27 -8.11
CA HIS A 155 -7.77 -11.00 -8.89
C HIS A 155 -6.54 -11.79 -8.43
N ASP A 156 -6.42 -12.00 -7.13
CA ASP A 156 -5.29 -12.65 -6.45
C ASP A 156 -5.81 -13.40 -5.20
N PRO A 157 -6.36 -14.62 -5.39
CA PRO A 157 -6.95 -15.39 -4.29
C PRO A 157 -5.90 -15.83 -3.26
N GLU A 158 -4.65 -16.09 -3.67
CA GLU A 158 -3.58 -16.48 -2.74
C GLU A 158 -3.29 -15.35 -1.74
N LEU A 159 -3.17 -14.12 -2.22
CA LEU A 159 -2.95 -12.96 -1.37
C LEU A 159 -4.17 -12.66 -0.49
N ALA A 160 -5.38 -12.80 -1.06
CA ALA A 160 -6.63 -12.59 -0.33
C ALA A 160 -6.78 -13.59 0.83
N ASP A 161 -6.48 -14.86 0.63
CA ASP A 161 -6.52 -15.89 1.68
C ASP A 161 -5.58 -15.54 2.85
N LYS A 162 -4.37 -15.04 2.57
CA LYS A 162 -3.43 -14.58 3.62
C LYS A 162 -3.99 -13.40 4.40
N LEU A 163 -4.58 -12.42 3.72
CA LEU A 163 -5.18 -11.26 4.39
C LEU A 163 -6.43 -11.64 5.20
N ILE A 164 -7.25 -12.57 4.71
CA ILE A 164 -8.40 -13.11 5.46
C ILE A 164 -7.91 -13.81 6.72
N ALA A 165 -6.86 -14.64 6.63
CA ALA A 165 -6.25 -15.29 7.77
C ALA A 165 -5.69 -14.28 8.79
N GLU A 166 -4.97 -13.25 8.33
CA GLU A 166 -4.50 -12.15 9.20
C GLU A 166 -5.66 -11.46 9.92
N GLN A 167 -6.76 -11.17 9.21
CA GLN A 167 -7.93 -10.49 9.78
C GLN A 167 -8.64 -11.36 10.82
N LYS A 168 -8.74 -12.67 10.61
CA LYS A 168 -9.26 -13.64 11.60
C LYS A 168 -8.42 -13.64 12.87
N ILE A 169 -7.10 -13.63 12.74
CA ILE A 169 -6.19 -13.54 13.90
C ILE A 169 -6.38 -12.21 14.62
N GLU A 170 -6.54 -11.09 13.90
CA GLU A 170 -6.79 -9.78 14.54
C GLU A 170 -8.07 -9.79 15.38
N MET A 171 -9.15 -10.40 14.88
CA MET A 171 -10.41 -10.57 15.63
C MET A 171 -10.20 -11.42 16.89
N ALA A 172 -9.55 -12.58 16.76
CA ALA A 172 -9.27 -13.45 17.91
C ALA A 172 -8.38 -12.77 18.97
N LEU A 173 -7.39 -11.97 18.54
CA LEU A 173 -6.55 -11.19 19.45
C LEU A 173 -7.35 -10.10 20.19
N MET A 174 -8.33 -9.47 19.54
CA MET A 174 -9.21 -8.50 20.18
C MET A 174 -10.09 -9.13 21.25
N GLU A 175 -10.56 -10.36 21.03
CA GLU A 175 -11.34 -11.13 22.00
C GLU A 175 -10.49 -11.55 23.19
N LEU A 176 -9.34 -12.18 22.94
CA LEU A 176 -8.41 -12.57 24.00
C LEU A 176 -7.95 -11.39 24.84
N ARG A 177 -7.85 -10.19 24.25
CA ARG A 177 -7.55 -8.96 25.00
C ARG A 177 -8.65 -8.62 26.00
N ARG A 178 -9.93 -8.80 25.66
CA ARG A 178 -11.06 -8.58 26.58
C ARG A 178 -11.05 -9.63 27.67
N ASP A 179 -10.93 -10.89 27.30
CA ASP A 179 -10.87 -12.02 28.23
C ASP A 179 -9.74 -11.86 29.26
N TYR A 180 -8.55 -11.42 28.80
CA TYR A 180 -7.41 -11.16 29.67
C TYR A 180 -7.71 -10.15 30.78
N LEU A 181 -8.49 -9.12 30.48
CA LEU A 181 -8.89 -8.10 31.46
C LEU A 181 -9.95 -8.60 32.43
N ASP A 182 -10.84 -9.48 31.97
CA ASP A 182 -11.96 -10.01 32.76
C ASP A 182 -11.54 -11.15 33.69
N PHE A 183 -10.44 -11.86 33.41
CA PHE A 183 -9.97 -12.95 34.29
C PHE A 183 -9.33 -12.44 35.59
N PRO A 184 -9.81 -12.89 36.77
CA PRO A 184 -9.24 -12.49 38.06
C PRO A 184 -8.00 -13.32 38.46
N SER A 185 -7.88 -14.55 37.97
CA SER A 185 -6.80 -15.47 38.34
C SER A 185 -5.57 -15.32 37.44
N GLU A 186 -4.38 -15.31 38.05
CA GLU A 186 -3.10 -15.25 37.35
C GLU A 186 -2.87 -16.48 36.44
N ALA A 187 -3.29 -17.67 36.89
CA ALA A 187 -3.19 -18.88 36.10
C ALA A 187 -3.99 -18.78 34.79
N ALA A 188 -5.22 -18.24 34.86
CA ALA A 188 -6.05 -18.02 33.67
C ALA A 188 -5.44 -16.97 32.73
N ARG A 189 -4.87 -15.89 33.28
CA ARG A 189 -4.15 -14.86 32.49
C ARG A 189 -2.94 -15.43 31.77
N ASN A 190 -2.19 -16.32 32.40
CA ASN A 190 -1.03 -16.97 31.77
C ASN A 190 -1.43 -17.84 30.57
N THR A 191 -2.55 -18.57 30.66
CA THR A 191 -3.09 -19.33 29.53
C THR A 191 -3.50 -18.43 28.37
N VAL A 192 -4.17 -17.31 28.65
CA VAL A 192 -4.54 -16.32 27.62
C VAL A 192 -3.30 -15.68 26.99
N LYS A 193 -2.28 -15.35 27.81
CA LYS A 193 -1.01 -14.80 27.34
C LYS A 193 -0.28 -15.75 26.39
N ALA A 194 -0.28 -17.06 26.68
CA ALA A 194 0.29 -18.06 25.79
C ALA A 194 -0.44 -18.11 24.43
N LYS A 195 -1.78 -18.07 24.44
CA LYS A 195 -2.58 -18.00 23.20
C LYS A 195 -2.31 -16.72 22.40
N ILE A 196 -2.23 -15.57 23.07
CA ILE A 196 -1.89 -14.29 22.42
C ILE A 196 -0.51 -14.38 21.75
N ARG A 197 0.49 -14.97 22.43
CA ARG A 197 1.83 -15.16 21.85
C ARG A 197 1.77 -16.01 20.59
N GLN A 198 1.12 -17.17 20.65
CA GLN A 198 0.99 -18.06 19.50
C GLN A 198 0.31 -17.37 18.31
N LEU A 199 -0.79 -16.64 18.54
CA LEU A 199 -1.47 -15.90 17.48
C LEU A 199 -0.61 -14.78 16.90
N MET A 200 0.21 -14.11 17.73
CA MET A 200 1.16 -13.10 17.25
C MET A 200 2.23 -13.73 16.35
N GLU A 201 2.80 -14.87 16.75
CA GLU A 201 3.76 -15.63 15.92
C GLU A 201 3.14 -16.00 14.57
N THR A 202 1.96 -16.63 14.56
CA THR A 202 1.26 -16.97 13.30
C THR A 202 0.97 -15.73 12.43
N ARG A 203 0.64 -14.59 13.05
CA ARG A 203 0.42 -13.33 12.31
C ARG A 203 1.73 -12.82 11.68
N PHE A 204 2.86 -12.97 12.35
CA PHE A 204 4.16 -12.61 11.79
C PHE A 204 4.49 -13.49 10.59
N ASP A 205 4.28 -14.80 10.69
CA ASP A 205 4.52 -15.74 9.60
C ASP A 205 3.65 -15.42 8.37
N LEU A 206 2.35 -15.15 8.58
CA LEU A 206 1.45 -14.75 7.50
C LEU A 206 1.89 -13.44 6.85
N ARG A 207 2.32 -12.47 7.64
CA ARG A 207 2.81 -11.20 7.14
C ARG A 207 4.09 -11.37 6.32
N GLN A 208 5.01 -12.24 6.77
CA GLN A 208 6.21 -12.54 6.02
C GLN A 208 5.87 -13.19 4.68
N ALA A 209 5.04 -14.23 4.67
CA ALA A 209 4.58 -14.88 3.44
C ALA A 209 3.89 -13.90 2.48
N ARG A 210 3.12 -12.93 3.02
CA ARG A 210 2.51 -11.86 2.24
C ARG A 210 3.55 -10.95 1.57
N LEU A 211 4.57 -10.54 2.32
CA LEU A 211 5.65 -9.70 1.78
C LEU A 211 6.45 -10.45 0.71
N GLU A 212 6.68 -11.76 0.88
CA GLU A 212 7.33 -12.60 -0.13
C GLU A 212 6.51 -12.71 -1.43
N LEU A 213 5.18 -12.75 -1.35
CA LEU A 213 4.30 -12.65 -2.52
C LEU A 213 4.41 -11.29 -3.21
N GLU A 214 4.38 -10.21 -2.43
CA GLU A 214 4.48 -8.84 -2.94
C GLU A 214 5.84 -8.59 -3.64
N ILE A 215 6.93 -9.08 -3.05
CA ILE A 215 8.28 -9.01 -3.66
C ILE A 215 8.29 -9.72 -5.01
N ARG A 216 7.78 -10.95 -5.08
CA ARG A 216 7.72 -11.72 -6.34
C ARG A 216 6.93 -10.99 -7.43
N GLU A 217 5.81 -10.37 -7.07
CA GLU A 217 5.01 -9.60 -8.03
C GLU A 217 5.72 -8.32 -8.50
N LEU A 218 6.41 -7.62 -7.60
CA LEU A 218 7.24 -6.47 -7.96
C LEU A 218 8.40 -6.86 -8.88
N GLU A 219 9.05 -7.99 -8.63
CA GLU A 219 10.11 -8.54 -9.50
C GLU A 219 9.59 -8.81 -10.91
N ARG A 220 8.42 -9.45 -11.05
CA ARG A 220 7.78 -9.67 -12.37
C ARG A 220 7.52 -8.36 -13.09
N ARG A 221 7.02 -7.34 -12.37
CA ARG A 221 6.76 -6.01 -12.95
C ARG A 221 8.04 -5.31 -13.39
N VAL A 222 9.13 -5.46 -12.65
CA VAL A 222 10.45 -4.93 -13.03
C VAL A 222 10.97 -5.61 -14.29
N VAL A 223 10.88 -6.94 -14.38
CA VAL A 223 11.26 -7.69 -15.59
C VAL A 223 10.43 -7.22 -16.80
N ALA A 224 9.11 -7.17 -16.67
CA ALA A 224 8.23 -6.71 -17.74
C ALA A 224 8.51 -5.25 -18.17
N ALA A 225 8.86 -4.37 -17.23
CA ALA A 225 9.24 -2.99 -17.54
C ALA A 225 10.57 -2.92 -18.31
N ARG A 226 11.57 -3.75 -17.94
CA ARG A 226 12.84 -3.85 -18.66
C ARG A 226 12.66 -4.36 -20.09
N GLU A 227 11.80 -5.36 -20.30
CA GLU A 227 11.48 -5.86 -21.64
C GLU A 227 10.83 -4.78 -22.52
N ARG A 228 9.91 -3.99 -21.96
CA ARG A 228 9.30 -2.86 -22.68
C ARG A 228 10.33 -1.80 -23.04
N LEU A 229 11.25 -1.48 -22.13
CA LEU A 229 12.31 -0.52 -22.39
C LEU A 229 13.25 -1.00 -23.50
N ALA A 230 13.68 -2.26 -23.47
CA ALA A 230 14.51 -2.84 -24.53
C ALA A 230 13.83 -2.76 -25.91
N LYS A 231 12.53 -3.05 -26.00
CA LYS A 231 11.76 -2.89 -27.25
C LYS A 231 11.69 -1.44 -27.73
N GLN A 232 11.56 -0.49 -26.81
CA GLN A 232 11.57 0.94 -27.14
C GLN A 232 12.95 1.39 -27.64
N GLU A 233 14.02 0.88 -27.05
CA GLU A 233 15.40 1.16 -27.48
C GLU A 233 15.67 0.60 -28.89
N GLU A 234 15.23 -0.63 -29.18
CA GLU A 234 15.31 -1.23 -30.51
C GLU A 234 14.48 -0.47 -31.55
N SER A 235 13.25 -0.07 -31.18
CA SER A 235 12.40 0.74 -32.07
C SER A 235 13.03 2.11 -32.34
N LYS A 236 13.64 2.71 -31.32
CA LYS A 236 14.35 3.99 -31.44
C LYS A 236 15.56 3.87 -32.36
N SER A 237 16.37 2.81 -32.25
CA SER A 237 17.52 2.63 -33.15
C SER A 237 17.07 2.47 -34.60
N GLN A 238 16.02 1.69 -34.86
CA GLN A 238 15.47 1.53 -36.21
C GLN A 238 14.98 2.86 -36.80
N ILE A 239 14.30 3.70 -35.99
CA ILE A 239 13.85 5.02 -36.45
C ILE A 239 15.04 5.94 -36.76
N LEU A 240 16.07 5.94 -35.91
CA LEU A 240 17.27 6.74 -36.14
C LEU A 240 18.03 6.29 -37.39
N ASP A 241 18.13 4.99 -37.64
CA ASP A 241 18.77 4.46 -38.86
C ASP A 241 18.04 4.94 -40.11
N LEU A 242 16.70 4.86 -40.12
CA LEU A 242 15.87 5.38 -41.21
C LEU A 242 16.01 6.90 -41.41
N GLU A 243 16.11 7.67 -40.31
CA GLU A 243 16.31 9.12 -40.37
C GLU A 243 17.71 9.48 -40.90
N ILE A 244 18.74 8.74 -40.52
CA ILE A 244 20.12 8.92 -41.01
C ILE A 244 20.19 8.59 -42.50
N ASP A 245 19.63 7.46 -42.93
CA ASP A 245 19.61 7.07 -44.34
C ASP A 245 18.90 8.14 -45.19
N ARG A 246 17.74 8.62 -44.72
CA ARG A 246 17.00 9.71 -45.36
C ARG A 246 17.83 10.99 -45.45
N PHE A 247 18.57 11.33 -44.40
CA PHE A 247 19.42 12.51 -44.37
C PHE A 247 20.62 12.38 -45.34
N ILE A 248 21.23 11.20 -45.45
CA ILE A 248 22.31 10.92 -46.40
C ILE A 248 21.82 11.05 -47.84
N ASP A 249 20.66 10.47 -48.17
CA ASP A 249 20.05 10.58 -49.49
C ASP A 249 19.77 12.04 -49.91
N GLU A 250 19.37 12.88 -48.95
CA GLU A 250 19.16 14.32 -49.15
C GLU A 250 20.48 15.05 -49.44
N VAL A 251 21.53 14.77 -48.68
CA VAL A 251 22.86 15.41 -48.84
C VAL A 251 23.55 14.98 -50.14
N GLU A 252 23.43 13.73 -50.55
CA GLU A 252 24.04 13.21 -51.78
C GLU A 252 23.36 13.72 -53.06
N GLY A 253 22.28 14.51 -52.95
CA GLY A 253 21.51 14.97 -54.10
C GLY A 253 20.78 13.82 -54.82
N ARG A 254 20.70 12.64 -54.19
CA ARG A 254 19.82 11.52 -54.59
C ARG A 254 18.40 11.68 -54.08
N SER A 255 18.10 12.82 -53.46
CA SER A 255 16.75 13.30 -53.22
C SER A 255 15.95 13.23 -54.53
N THR A 256 15.26 12.11 -54.72
CA THR A 256 14.28 11.83 -55.77
C THR A 256 13.04 12.72 -55.65
N TRP A 257 13.13 13.85 -54.93
CA TRP A 257 12.15 14.92 -54.91
C TRP A 257 12.17 15.76 -56.22
N ASP A 258 12.77 15.26 -57.31
CA ASP A 258 12.22 15.47 -58.66
C ASP A 258 10.84 14.77 -58.74
N LEU A 259 9.89 15.25 -57.92
CA LEU A 259 8.48 15.06 -58.17
C LEU A 259 8.23 15.65 -59.56
N PRO A 260 7.74 14.88 -60.55
CA PRO A 260 7.39 15.44 -61.84
C PRO A 260 6.43 16.62 -61.62
N PRO A 261 6.70 17.80 -62.20
CA PRO A 261 5.92 19.02 -61.93
C PRO A 261 4.44 18.99 -62.37
N ASP A 262 3.91 17.87 -62.88
CA ASP A 262 2.62 17.83 -63.59
C ASP A 262 1.59 16.84 -63.02
N SER A 263 1.61 16.50 -61.73
CA SER A 263 0.45 15.82 -61.15
C SER A 263 -0.65 16.82 -60.77
N ASP A 264 -1.33 17.36 -61.79
CA ASP A 264 -2.67 17.94 -61.74
C ASP A 264 -3.70 16.85 -61.33
N SER A 265 -3.46 16.18 -60.21
CA SER A 265 -4.47 15.34 -59.58
C SER A 265 -5.37 16.26 -58.76
N PRO A 266 -6.63 16.50 -59.20
CA PRO A 266 -7.56 17.31 -58.44
C PRO A 266 -7.73 16.69 -57.06
N LEU A 267 -7.28 17.42 -56.04
CA LEU A 267 -7.42 17.02 -54.65
C LEU A 267 -8.90 16.78 -54.34
N PRO A 268 -9.34 15.55 -54.03
CA PRO A 268 -10.63 15.37 -53.41
C PRO A 268 -10.52 15.98 -52.00
N GLY A 269 -11.21 17.11 -51.81
CA GLY A 269 -11.34 17.82 -50.53
C GLY A 269 -12.10 17.02 -49.48
N GLY A 270 -11.61 15.83 -49.14
CA GLY A 270 -12.04 15.06 -47.99
C GLY A 270 -11.25 15.53 -46.76
N PRO A 271 -11.91 15.86 -45.63
CA PRO A 271 -11.20 16.02 -44.37
C PRO A 271 -10.41 14.75 -44.09
N PRO A 272 -9.18 14.84 -43.53
CA PRO A 272 -8.36 13.67 -43.28
C PRO A 272 -9.15 12.67 -42.41
N PRO A 273 -9.45 11.46 -42.92
CA PRO A 273 -10.08 10.45 -42.09
C PRO A 273 -9.05 9.96 -41.09
N GLY A 274 -9.22 10.34 -39.83
CA GLY A 274 -8.42 9.80 -38.73
C GLY A 274 -7.05 10.47 -38.60
N GLY A 275 -7.03 11.68 -38.03
CA GLY A 275 -5.88 12.03 -37.21
C GLY A 275 -5.63 10.90 -36.20
N PRO A 276 -4.35 10.60 -35.86
CA PRO A 276 -4.05 9.59 -34.86
C PRO A 276 -4.90 9.90 -33.65
N GLY A 277 -5.88 9.02 -33.39
CA GLY A 277 -6.65 9.08 -32.16
C GLY A 277 -5.67 9.22 -31.00
N PRO A 278 -6.05 9.94 -29.93
CA PRO A 278 -5.16 10.21 -28.80
C PRO A 278 -4.40 8.93 -28.48
N LEU A 279 -3.07 8.99 -28.59
CA LEU A 279 -2.12 7.90 -28.32
C LEU A 279 -2.78 6.94 -27.35
N ASP A 280 -3.24 5.81 -27.86
CA ASP A 280 -3.84 4.74 -27.08
C ASP A 280 -2.70 4.23 -26.21
N LEU A 281 -2.50 4.89 -25.07
CA LEU A 281 -1.56 4.49 -24.06
C LEU A 281 -1.93 3.05 -23.73
N PRO A 282 -1.04 2.07 -23.97
CA PRO A 282 -1.37 0.66 -23.83
C PRO A 282 -1.89 0.43 -22.42
N GLY A 283 -3.19 0.16 -22.34
CA GLY A 283 -3.91 -0.34 -21.20
C GLY A 283 -3.53 0.35 -19.89
N ARG A 284 -4.09 1.54 -19.63
CA ARG A 284 -4.49 1.82 -18.25
C ARG A 284 -5.46 0.68 -17.91
N PRO A 285 -5.14 -0.26 -17.00
CA PRO A 285 -6.04 -1.36 -16.70
C PRO A 285 -7.38 -0.72 -16.35
N GLY A 286 -8.38 -1.02 -17.16
CA GLY A 286 -9.73 -0.51 -16.99
C GLY A 286 -10.07 -0.72 -15.53
N ARG A 287 -10.32 0.39 -14.84
CA ARG A 287 -10.91 0.36 -13.51
C ARG A 287 -12.30 -0.20 -13.76
N SER A 288 -12.43 -1.53 -13.70
CA SER A 288 -13.71 -2.21 -13.71
C SER A 288 -14.50 -1.59 -12.57
N SER A 289 -15.53 -0.84 -12.95
CA SER A 289 -16.56 -0.39 -12.05
C SER A 289 -17.42 -1.62 -11.75
N ASP A 290 -16.87 -2.50 -10.91
CA ASP A 290 -17.60 -3.55 -10.22
C ASP A 290 -17.53 -3.29 -8.70
#